data_AF-A0A936NDT7-F1
#
_entry.id   AF-A0A936NDT7-F1
#
_cell.length_a   1.000
_cell.length_b   1.000
_cell.length_c   1.000
_cell.angle_alpha   90.00
_cell.angle_beta   90.00
_cell.angle_gamma   90.00
#
_symmetry.space_group_name_H-M   'P 1'
#
loop_
_entity.id
_entity.type
_entity.pdbx_description
1 polymer ?
#
loop_
_entity_poly.entity_id
_entity_poly.type
_entity_poly.pdbx_seq_one_letter_code
_entity_poly.pdbx_strand_id
1 'polypeptide(L)'
;MDRTERFRTDALAATIHATTAKKAAQHTLDTAVARALHWGASWADIGEALGITRQAAHRHYRHHRWDPDTQTVWTEPPLPLGRN
;
A
#
# COMPACT_ATOMS: atom_id res chain seq x y z
N MET A 1 -18.35 -32.47 12.90
CA MET A 1 -18.27 -31.07 12.45
C MET A 1 -19.45 -30.79 11.53
N ASP A 2 -20.21 -29.73 11.78
CA ASP A 2 -21.38 -29.37 10.97
C ASP A 2 -20.98 -28.86 9.57
N ARG A 3 -21.86 -29.00 8.57
CA ARG A 3 -21.60 -28.56 7.18
C ARG A 3 -21.49 -27.04 7.08
N THR A 4 -22.35 -26.32 7.81
CA THR A 4 -22.33 -24.85 7.85
C THR A 4 -21.05 -24.34 8.48
N GLU A 5 -20.58 -25.03 9.53
CA GLU A 5 -19.34 -24.68 10.20
C GLU A 5 -18.12 -24.89 9.29
N ARG A 6 -18.05 -25.98 8.53
CA ARG A 6 -16.99 -26.16 7.51
C ARG A 6 -16.99 -25.04 6.48
N PHE A 7 -18.14 -24.72 5.89
CA PHE A 7 -18.22 -23.63 4.91
C PHE A 7 -17.80 -22.28 5.49
N ARG A 8 -18.17 -22.01 6.75
CA ARG A 8 -17.71 -20.80 7.45
C ARG A 8 -16.19 -20.79 7.60
N THR A 9 -15.60 -21.89 8.07
CA THR A 9 -14.14 -22.01 8.23
C THR A 9 -13.42 -21.82 6.90
N ASP A 10 -13.89 -22.44 5.83
CA ASP A 10 -13.30 -22.31 4.49
C ASP A 10 -13.37 -20.86 3.97
N ALA A 11 -14.52 -20.19 4.16
CA ALA A 11 -14.70 -18.80 3.76
C ALA A 11 -13.78 -17.85 4.56
N LEU A 12 -13.60 -18.09 5.86
CA LEU A 12 -12.67 -17.32 6.69
C LEU A 12 -11.21 -17.54 6.26
N ALA A 13 -10.82 -18.79 5.99
CA ALA A 13 -9.50 -19.11 5.46
C ALA A 13 -9.25 -18.39 4.12
N ALA A 14 -10.21 -18.44 3.19
CA ALA A 14 -10.12 -17.74 1.91
C ALA A 14 -9.98 -16.21 2.09
N THR A 15 -10.70 -15.62 3.04
CA THR A 15 -10.62 -14.19 3.36
C THR A 15 -9.24 -13.80 3.92
N ILE A 16 -8.67 -14.64 4.79
CA ILE A 16 -7.32 -14.45 5.33
C ILE A 16 -6.29 -14.49 4.19
N HIS A 17 -6.35 -15.50 3.33
CA HIS A 17 -5.46 -15.62 2.18
C HIS A 17 -5.56 -14.41 1.23
N ALA A 18 -6.78 -14.00 0.88
CA ALA A 18 -7.01 -12.83 0.03
C ALA A 18 -6.46 -11.55 0.68
N THR A 19 -6.61 -11.39 2.00
CA THR A 19 -6.09 -10.24 2.73
C THR A 19 -4.57 -10.21 2.72
N THR A 20 -3.92 -11.36 2.91
CA THR A 20 -2.46 -11.48 2.83
C THR A 20 -1.94 -11.15 1.44
N ALA A 21 -2.58 -11.70 0.40
CA ALA A 21 -2.22 -11.40 -0.99
C ALA A 21 -2.39 -9.90 -1.31
N LYS A 22 -3.48 -9.29 -0.85
CA LYS A 22 -3.72 -7.84 -1.01
C LYS A 22 -2.64 -7.01 -0.31
N LYS A 23 -2.25 -7.37 0.91
CA LYS A 23 -1.19 -6.66 1.65
C LYS A 23 0.15 -6.76 0.94
N ALA A 24 0.51 -7.94 0.44
CA ALA A 24 1.73 -8.14 -0.32
C ALA A 24 1.73 -7.29 -1.61
N ALA A 25 0.65 -7.31 -2.37
CA ALA A 25 0.51 -6.50 -3.57
C ALA A 25 0.57 -4.99 -3.26
N GLN A 26 -0.06 -4.55 -2.17
CA GLN A 26 0.01 -3.15 -1.74
C GLN A 26 1.45 -2.76 -1.38
N HIS A 27 2.18 -3.61 -0.66
CA HIS A 27 3.58 -3.35 -0.33
C HIS A 27 4.45 -3.26 -1.60
N THR A 28 4.20 -4.11 -2.60
CA THR A 28 4.89 -3.99 -3.90
C THR A 28 4.59 -2.67 -4.60
N LEU A 29 3.34 -2.19 -4.59
CA LEU A 29 2.98 -0.89 -5.15
C LEU A 29 3.64 0.26 -4.39
N ASP A 30 3.61 0.21 -3.06
CA ASP A 30 4.23 1.19 -2.17
C ASP A 30 5.73 1.34 -2.49
N THR A 31 6.43 0.21 -2.66
CA THR A 31 7.83 0.15 -3.11
C THR A 31 8.05 0.75 -4.48
N ALA A 32 7.23 0.36 -5.46
CA ALA A 32 7.36 0.86 -6.83
C ALA A 32 7.15 2.38 -6.91
N VAL A 33 6.13 2.90 -6.22
CA VAL A 33 5.84 4.34 -6.18
C VAL A 33 6.94 5.11 -5.48
N ALA A 34 7.40 4.67 -4.31
CA ALA A 34 8.46 5.36 -3.58
C ALA A 34 9.77 5.42 -4.40
N ARG A 35 10.12 4.31 -5.08
CA ARG A 35 11.27 4.26 -5.99
C ARG A 35 11.08 5.22 -7.17
N ALA A 36 9.91 5.25 -7.80
CA ALA A 36 9.64 6.15 -8.92
C ALA A 36 9.75 7.63 -8.49
N LEU A 37 9.21 7.98 -7.33
CA LEU A 37 9.33 9.32 -6.75
C LEU A 37 10.79 9.70 -6.47
N HIS A 38 11.59 8.77 -5.93
CA HIS A 38 13.02 8.98 -5.72
C HIS A 38 13.76 9.33 -7.02
N TRP A 39 13.38 8.70 -8.14
CA TRP A 39 13.93 8.99 -9.47
C TRP A 39 13.27 10.18 -10.18
N GLY A 40 12.41 10.95 -9.49
CA GLY A 40 11.86 12.20 -10.00
C GLY A 40 10.52 12.08 -10.74
N ALA A 41 9.82 10.94 -10.67
CA ALA A 41 8.47 10.84 -11.21
C ALA A 41 7.54 11.84 -10.52
N SER A 42 6.66 12.48 -11.29
CA SER A 42 5.66 13.40 -10.76
C SER A 42 4.43 12.63 -10.28
N TRP A 43 3.61 13.28 -9.43
CA TRP A 43 2.32 12.71 -9.03
C TRP A 43 1.35 12.46 -10.20
N ALA A 44 1.55 13.15 -11.34
CA ALA A 44 0.76 12.89 -12.54
C ALA A 44 1.18 11.56 -13.18
N ASP A 45 2.48 11.34 -13.33
CA ASP A 45 3.04 10.09 -13.88
C ASP A 45 2.65 8.88 -13.03
N ILE A 46 2.71 9.02 -11.69
CA ILE A 46 2.25 7.97 -10.77
C ILE A 46 0.75 7.70 -10.91
N GLY A 47 -0.07 8.75 -11.04
CA GLY A 47 -1.50 8.60 -11.24
C GLY A 47 -1.82 7.84 -12.53
N GLU A 48 -1.18 8.24 -13.64
CA GLU A 48 -1.31 7.57 -14.94
C GLU A 48 -0.89 6.10 -14.86
N ALA A 49 0.29 5.81 -14.30
CA ALA A 49 0.81 4.45 -14.17
C ALA A 49 -0.10 3.53 -13.32
N LEU A 50 -0.77 4.08 -12.31
CA LEU A 50 -1.68 3.33 -11.43
C LEU A 50 -3.14 3.32 -11.90
N GLY A 51 -3.49 4.06 -12.95
CA GLY A 51 -4.88 4.23 -13.39
C GLY A 51 -5.75 5.00 -12.39
N ILE A 52 -5.16 5.91 -11.61
CA ILE A 52 -5.88 6.76 -10.63
C ILE A 52 -5.61 8.23 -10.88
N THR A 53 -6.42 9.10 -10.26
CA THR A 53 -6.17 10.54 -10.37
C THR A 53 -4.86 10.93 -9.66
N ARG A 54 -4.19 11.97 -10.16
CA ARG A 54 -3.03 12.61 -9.49
C ARG A 54 -3.28 12.90 -8.01
N GLN A 55 -4.47 13.41 -7.68
CA GLN A 55 -4.85 13.74 -6.29
C GLN A 55 -4.97 12.50 -5.41
N ALA A 56 -5.51 11.40 -5.95
CA ALA A 56 -5.52 10.12 -5.25
C ALA A 56 -4.09 9.61 -5.02
N ALA A 57 -3.22 9.64 -6.04
CA ALA A 57 -1.82 9.24 -5.90
C ALA A 57 -1.11 10.05 -4.78
N HIS A 58 -1.19 11.38 -4.82
CA HIS A 58 -0.62 12.22 -3.77
C HIS A 58 -1.21 11.90 -2.38
N ARG A 59 -2.53 11.67 -2.28
CA ARG A 59 -3.17 11.34 -1.01
C ARG A 59 -2.68 10.02 -0.43
N HIS A 60 -2.48 9.00 -1.26
CA HIS A 60 -2.09 7.66 -0.83
C HIS A 60 -0.60 7.56 -0.52
N TYR A 61 0.24 8.23 -1.30
CA TYR A 61 1.69 7.93 -1.31
C TYR A 61 2.61 9.07 -0.83
N ARG A 62 2.09 10.27 -0.47
CA ARG A 62 2.96 11.39 -0.06
C ARG A 62 3.84 11.13 1.17
N HIS A 63 3.47 10.14 1.98
CA HIS A 63 4.19 9.76 3.20
C HIS A 63 5.18 8.61 2.96
N HIS A 64 5.21 8.04 1.76
CA HIS A 64 6.14 6.96 1.43
C HIS A 64 7.53 7.55 1.21
N ARG A 65 8.53 6.93 1.82
CA ARG A 65 9.94 7.27 1.68
C ARG A 65 10.68 6.04 1.18
N TRP A 66 11.58 6.25 0.23
CA TRP A 66 12.46 5.22 -0.30
C TRP A 66 13.86 5.39 0.26
N ASP A 67 14.38 4.35 0.89
CA ASP A 67 15.80 4.27 1.25
C ASP A 67 16.54 3.47 0.16
N PRO A 68 17.42 4.11 -0.64
CA PRO A 68 18.16 3.41 -1.69
C PRO A 68 19.19 2.41 -1.15
N ASP A 69 19.67 2.58 0.08
CA ASP A 69 20.73 1.75 0.66
C ASP A 69 20.16 0.42 1.19
N THR A 70 18.96 0.46 1.77
CA THR A 70 18.28 -0.73 2.31
C THR A 70 17.21 -1.29 1.37
N GLN A 71 16.87 -0.57 0.29
CA GLN A 71 15.74 -0.87 -0.60
C GLN A 71 14.41 -1.03 0.13
N THR A 72 14.27 -0.37 1.28
CA THR A 72 13.04 -0.43 2.08
C THR A 72 12.20 0.81 1.86
N VAL A 73 10.88 0.61 1.83
CA VAL A 73 9.92 1.70 1.98
C VAL A 73 9.48 1.76 3.42
N TRP A 74 9.56 2.96 3.98
CA TRP A 74 8.89 3.26 5.24
C TRP A 74 7.86 4.36 5.00
N THR A 75 6.74 4.25 5.70
CA THR A 75 5.73 5.31 5.74
C THR A 75 6.13 6.26 6.86
N GLU A 76 6.40 7.51 6.51
CA GLU A 76 6.62 8.56 7.49
C GLU A 76 5.33 8.79 8.28
N PRO A 77 5.33 8.56 9.61
CA PRO A 77 4.16 8.84 10.41
C PRO A 77 3.85 10.33 10.30
N PRO A 78 2.57 10.74 10.13
CA PRO A 78 2.23 12.15 10.13
C PRO A 78 2.73 12.76 11.43
N LEU A 79 3.41 13.91 11.33
CA LEU A 79 3.92 14.64 12.49
C LEU A 79 2.81 14.73 13.55
N PRO A 80 3.11 14.45 14.83
CA PRO A 80 2.11 14.58 15.88
C PRO A 80 1.59 16.01 15.83
N LEU A 81 0.29 16.16 15.58
CA LEU A 81 -0.38 17.44 15.73
C LEU A 81 -0.23 17.81 17.21
N GLY A 82 0.73 18.68 17.52
CA GLY A 82 0.90 19.24 18.85
C GLY A 82 -0.43 19.84 19.27
N ARG A 83 -1.05 19.23 20.28
CA ARG A 83 -2.21 19.83 20.96
C ARG A 83 -1.68 21.07 21.68
N ASN A 84 -2.08 22.24 21.20
CA ASN A 84 -1.96 23.51 21.91
C ASN A 84 -3.02 23.57 23.03
#